data_AF-A0A4V6E716-F1
#
_entry.id   AF-A0A4V6E716-F1
#
_cell.length_a   1.000
_cell.length_b   1.000
_cell.length_c   1.000
_cell.angle_alpha   90.00
_cell.angle_beta   90.00
_cell.angle_gamma   90.00
#
_symmetry.space_group_name_H-M   'P 1'
#
loop_
_entity.id
_entity.type
_entity.pdbx_description
1 polymer ?
#
loop_
_entity_poly.entity_id
_entity_poly.type
_entity_poly.pdbx_seq_one_letter_code
_entity_poly.pdbx_strand_id
1 'polypeptide(L)'
;FRAKLRWHEGPHTPPSKEQSTDDKSSSSPDEDDDEEPRTDGGTPGRKDGHEPEWRSPADPDEEIEVTRDCCPECGDHFDESVGVSPRLVEEIPDPQPPEVTQYNRHYYQCDSCGTETVATHPDCPDEGQFGVNVIAQSALSRYDYRLPYRKIADRFEQLHELELSGASTWHATERAARAGRCEYEQLRREIQRADVVHIDETGVKRDGEQAWIWTFRTTEHTLYAVRESRGSDVPAEVLGEDFAGTVICDGWTAYPAFSSNLQRCWAHILREAEDVAQKQADGKPIYQALRQLYVALQARLESDLNLRERAELQRVARRELESLIERSVPDGPVATLLGKIEGGLDHWLTFVGEPAVSPTNNAAENALREPVVLRKIIGTLRNDRGMFVHETVLSLLA
;
A
#
# COMPACT_ATOMS: atom_id res chain seq x y z
N PHE A 1 -15.58 -20.88 2.62
CA PHE A 1 -16.25 -19.60 2.27
C PHE A 1 -15.83 -18.47 3.20
N ARG A 2 -16.13 -18.53 4.52
CA ARG A 2 -15.59 -17.56 5.51
C ARG A 2 -14.06 -17.39 5.42
N ALA A 3 -13.31 -18.47 5.22
CA ALA A 3 -11.86 -18.42 5.03
C ALA A 3 -11.40 -17.77 3.69
N LYS A 4 -12.21 -17.83 2.62
CA LYS A 4 -11.90 -17.16 1.33
C LYS A 4 -12.23 -15.66 1.42
N LEU A 5 -13.33 -15.30 2.09
CA LEU A 5 -13.62 -13.89 2.42
C LEU A 5 -12.59 -13.30 3.40
N ARG A 6 -12.10 -14.07 4.38
CA ARG A 6 -10.98 -13.70 5.27
C ARG A 6 -9.67 -13.44 4.53
N TRP A 7 -9.43 -14.12 3.41
CA TRP A 7 -8.27 -13.82 2.56
C TRP A 7 -8.40 -12.44 1.87
N HIS A 8 -9.63 -11.97 1.71
CA HIS A 8 -9.99 -10.64 1.24
C HIS A 8 -10.23 -9.63 2.39
N GLU A 9 -9.95 -9.98 3.65
CA GLU A 9 -9.99 -9.04 4.77
C GLU A 9 -8.70 -8.21 4.76
N GLY A 10 -8.79 -6.97 4.28
CA GLY A 10 -7.82 -5.94 4.61
C GLY A 10 -7.87 -5.65 6.12
N PRO A 11 -6.75 -5.64 6.86
CA PRO A 11 -6.74 -5.39 8.31
C PRO A 11 -7.15 -3.96 8.70
N HIS A 12 -7.48 -3.08 7.74
CA HIS A 12 -7.67 -1.66 7.96
C HIS A 12 -8.89 -1.08 7.20
N THR A 13 -10.10 -1.48 7.60
CA THR A 13 -11.24 -0.54 7.57
C THR A 13 -11.36 0.06 8.97
N PRO A 14 -11.27 1.39 9.18
CA PRO A 14 -11.38 1.97 10.52
C PRO A 14 -12.79 1.72 11.10
N PRO A 15 -12.92 1.41 12.41
CA PRO A 15 -14.20 1.40 13.11
C PRO A 15 -14.62 2.87 13.29
N SER A 16 -15.24 3.47 12.29
CA SER A 16 -15.80 4.82 12.39
C SER A 16 -17.19 4.86 11.78
N LYS A 17 -18.09 4.10 12.41
CA LYS A 17 -19.55 4.25 12.29
C LYS A 17 -20.23 3.80 13.59
N GLU A 18 -19.68 4.25 14.71
CA GLU A 18 -20.38 4.29 16.00
C GLU A 18 -20.19 5.70 16.57
N GLN A 19 -21.06 6.62 16.17
CA GLN A 19 -21.36 7.85 16.90
C GLN A 19 -22.57 8.49 16.23
N SER A 20 -23.77 8.06 16.66
CA SER A 20 -24.96 8.87 16.57
C SER A 20 -24.94 9.87 17.72
N THR A 21 -25.20 11.12 17.35
CA THR A 21 -25.42 12.32 18.16
C THR A 21 -26.24 12.10 19.43
N ASP A 22 -25.74 12.55 20.57
CA ASP A 22 -26.50 13.32 21.57
C ASP A 22 -25.56 14.12 22.47
N ASP A 23 -25.73 15.44 22.45
CA ASP A 23 -25.11 16.39 23.38
C ASP A 23 -25.57 16.09 24.81
N LYS A 24 -24.63 15.99 25.76
CA LYS A 24 -24.64 16.70 27.06
C LYS A 24 -23.30 16.51 27.80
N SER A 25 -22.76 17.62 28.27
CA SER A 25 -21.54 17.71 29.07
C SER A 25 -21.67 17.07 30.46
N SER A 26 -20.69 16.26 30.86
CA SER A 26 -20.15 16.25 32.22
C SER A 26 -18.83 15.48 32.27
N SER A 27 -17.86 16.07 32.93
CA SER A 27 -16.46 15.66 33.10
C SER A 27 -16.25 14.57 34.16
N SER A 28 -15.21 13.75 33.92
CA SER A 28 -14.44 12.81 34.79
C SER A 28 -14.82 11.32 34.66
N PRO A 29 -13.92 10.39 35.07
CA PRO A 29 -12.52 10.18 34.64
C PRO A 29 -12.33 8.73 34.11
N ASP A 30 -11.12 8.42 33.63
CA ASP A 30 -10.66 7.12 33.11
C ASP A 30 -11.38 5.88 33.67
N GLU A 31 -12.11 5.16 32.81
CA GLU A 31 -12.59 3.80 33.08
C GLU A 31 -11.90 2.83 32.11
N ASP A 32 -11.29 1.82 32.72
CA ASP A 32 -10.58 0.71 32.11
C ASP A 32 -11.42 0.00 31.04
N ASP A 33 -10.84 -0.13 29.84
CA ASP A 33 -11.38 -0.97 28.77
C ASP A 33 -11.07 -2.44 29.13
N ASP A 34 -12.04 -3.11 29.73
CA ASP A 34 -12.06 -4.57 29.90
C ASP A 34 -12.16 -5.22 28.49
N GLU A 35 -11.02 -5.29 27.79
CA GLU A 35 -10.86 -6.17 26.63
C GLU A 35 -11.00 -7.62 27.09
N GLU A 36 -12.19 -8.21 26.89
CA GLU A 36 -12.33 -9.66 26.93
C GLU A 36 -11.28 -10.30 25.98
N PRO A 37 -10.41 -11.19 26.48
CA PRO A 37 -9.39 -11.80 25.65
C PRO A 37 -10.06 -12.68 24.59
N ARG A 38 -9.89 -12.28 23.33
CA ARG A 38 -10.23 -13.08 22.15
C ARG A 38 -9.52 -14.44 22.25
N THR A 39 -10.25 -15.43 22.71
CA THR A 39 -9.78 -16.81 22.88
C THR A 39 -10.33 -17.70 21.76
N ASP A 40 -9.88 -17.47 20.53
CA ASP A 40 -9.76 -18.52 19.51
C ASP A 40 -8.27 -18.79 19.26
N GLY A 41 -7.61 -19.26 20.32
CA GLY A 41 -6.20 -19.60 20.36
C GLY A 41 -5.83 -20.72 19.39
N GLY A 42 -5.49 -20.34 18.16
CA GLY A 42 -4.35 -20.95 17.50
C GLY A 42 -3.09 -20.30 18.06
N THR A 43 -2.17 -21.08 18.62
CA THR A 43 -0.85 -20.58 19.00
C THR A 43 -0.23 -19.88 17.78
N PRO A 44 0.29 -18.64 17.89
CA PRO A 44 1.05 -18.04 16.80
C PRO A 44 2.18 -18.99 16.42
N GLY A 45 2.13 -19.53 15.21
CA GLY A 45 3.01 -20.61 14.83
C GLY A 45 2.52 -21.38 13.62
N ARG A 46 3.45 -22.10 13.02
CA ARG A 46 3.19 -22.95 11.88
C ARG A 46 2.26 -24.10 12.26
N LYS A 47 1.28 -24.42 11.42
CA LYS A 47 0.39 -25.58 11.64
C LYS A 47 1.20 -26.88 11.59
N ASP A 48 0.81 -27.85 12.41
CA ASP A 48 1.39 -29.20 12.39
C ASP A 48 1.34 -29.82 10.99
N GLY A 49 2.47 -30.40 10.54
CA GLY A 49 2.58 -31.12 9.27
C GLY A 49 3.13 -30.32 8.08
N HIS A 50 3.51 -29.05 8.24
CA HIS A 50 4.23 -28.32 7.20
C HIS A 50 5.75 -28.52 7.29
N GLU A 51 6.40 -28.91 6.18
CA GLU A 51 7.85 -29.15 6.11
C GLU A 51 8.67 -27.89 6.46
N PRO A 52 9.61 -27.94 7.42
CA PRO A 52 10.48 -26.79 7.78
C PRO A 52 11.07 -26.12 6.54
N GLU A 53 10.89 -24.80 6.43
CA GLU A 53 11.58 -24.01 5.42
C GLU A 53 12.92 -23.60 6.02
N TRP A 54 13.97 -24.32 5.64
CA TRP A 54 15.33 -24.02 6.06
C TRP A 54 15.93 -23.00 5.09
N ARG A 55 16.71 -22.05 5.61
CA ARG A 55 17.61 -21.30 4.74
C ARG A 55 18.59 -22.28 4.08
N SER A 56 18.81 -22.13 2.79
CA SER A 56 19.97 -22.75 2.15
C SER A 56 21.23 -22.05 2.69
N PRO A 57 22.23 -22.79 3.18
CA PRO A 57 23.52 -22.19 3.51
C PRO A 57 24.15 -21.61 2.23
N ALA A 58 24.79 -20.45 2.35
CA ALA A 58 25.53 -19.85 1.25
C ALA A 58 26.80 -20.66 0.94
N ASP A 59 27.31 -20.53 -0.29
CA ASP A 59 28.65 -21.00 -0.63
C ASP A 59 29.69 -20.10 0.06
N PRO A 60 30.78 -20.65 0.62
CA PRO A 60 31.80 -19.84 1.29
C PRO A 60 32.58 -19.00 0.27
N ASP A 61 32.74 -17.69 0.55
CA ASP A 61 33.61 -16.81 -0.25
C ASP A 61 35.10 -17.16 -0.06
N GLU A 62 35.46 -17.66 1.13
CA GLU A 62 36.80 -18.08 1.52
C GLU A 62 36.72 -19.32 2.43
N GLU A 63 37.61 -20.30 2.21
CA GLU A 63 37.76 -21.48 3.07
C GLU A 63 39.09 -21.39 3.84
N ILE A 64 38.99 -21.37 5.18
CA ILE A 64 40.14 -21.28 6.08
C ILE A 64 40.32 -22.61 6.82
N GLU A 65 41.47 -23.25 6.64
CA GLU A 65 41.85 -24.46 7.38
C GLU A 65 42.23 -24.12 8.81
N VAL A 66 41.41 -24.56 9.78
CA VAL A 66 41.67 -24.35 11.21
C VAL A 66 42.23 -25.63 11.82
N THR A 67 43.55 -25.69 11.97
CA THR A 67 44.26 -26.84 12.55
C THR A 67 44.77 -26.53 13.95
N ARG A 68 45.17 -27.57 14.68
CA ARG A 68 45.87 -27.47 15.97
C ARG A 68 47.00 -28.49 16.02
N ASP A 69 48.13 -28.06 16.56
CA ASP A 69 49.33 -28.89 16.64
C ASP A 69 49.41 -29.66 17.96
N CYS A 70 48.79 -29.18 19.04
CA CYS A 70 48.85 -29.83 20.36
C CYS A 70 47.47 -30.05 20.97
N CYS A 71 47.37 -31.13 21.75
CA CYS A 71 46.21 -31.43 22.58
C CYS A 71 46.06 -30.35 23.67
N PRO A 72 44.90 -29.68 23.78
CA PRO A 72 44.70 -28.63 24.79
C PRO A 72 44.64 -29.16 26.23
N GLU A 73 44.47 -30.48 26.42
CA GLU A 73 44.38 -31.09 27.75
C GLU A 73 45.72 -31.62 28.27
N CYS A 74 46.46 -32.38 27.45
CA CYS A 74 47.73 -32.99 27.85
C CYS A 74 48.99 -32.32 27.27
N GLY A 75 48.84 -31.48 26.22
CA GLY A 75 49.95 -30.82 25.54
C GLY A 75 50.69 -31.66 24.49
N ASP A 76 50.33 -32.93 24.32
CA ASP A 76 50.94 -33.81 23.31
C ASP A 76 50.66 -33.32 21.89
N HIS A 77 51.62 -33.54 20.98
CA HIS A 77 51.52 -33.13 19.58
C HIS A 77 50.58 -34.05 18.80
N PHE A 78 49.76 -33.47 17.92
CA PHE A 78 48.99 -34.19 16.90
C PHE A 78 49.85 -34.36 15.63
N ASP A 79 49.94 -35.58 15.09
CA ASP A 79 50.70 -35.82 13.86
C ASP A 79 49.91 -35.39 12.61
N GLU A 80 48.62 -35.77 12.51
CA GLU A 80 47.74 -35.43 11.38
C GLU A 80 46.29 -35.24 11.86
N SER A 81 45.50 -34.44 11.12
CA SER A 81 44.06 -34.29 11.36
C SER A 81 43.31 -35.55 10.97
N VAL A 82 42.39 -36.01 11.83
CA VAL A 82 41.56 -37.21 11.58
C VAL A 82 40.32 -36.93 10.73
N GLY A 83 39.99 -35.66 10.47
CA GLY A 83 38.84 -35.27 9.66
C GLY A 83 38.49 -33.79 9.78
N VAL A 84 37.63 -33.32 8.89
CA VAL A 84 37.15 -31.93 8.85
C VAL A 84 35.69 -31.89 9.28
N SER A 85 35.37 -30.97 10.18
CA SER A 85 34.00 -30.63 10.56
C SER A 85 33.73 -29.19 10.12
N PRO A 86 33.20 -28.98 8.90
CA PRO A 86 33.06 -27.64 8.35
C PRO A 86 32.05 -26.82 9.16
N ARG A 87 32.36 -25.54 9.37
CA ARG A 87 31.47 -24.57 10.01
C ARG A 87 31.42 -23.31 9.16
N LEU A 88 30.26 -23.03 8.58
CA LEU A 88 30.02 -21.78 7.87
C LEU A 88 29.71 -20.66 8.88
N VAL A 89 30.35 -19.51 8.72
CA VAL A 89 30.07 -18.27 9.45
C VAL A 89 29.75 -17.20 8.42
N GLU A 90 28.54 -16.67 8.47
CA GLU A 90 28.15 -15.50 7.68
C GLU A 90 28.21 -14.28 8.58
N GLU A 91 29.14 -13.37 8.30
CA GLU A 91 29.40 -12.17 9.10
C GLU A 91 29.24 -10.91 8.24
N ILE A 92 28.79 -9.82 8.87
CA ILE A 92 28.69 -8.51 8.22
C ILE A 92 30.03 -7.78 8.42
N PRO A 93 30.61 -7.15 7.37
CA PRO A 93 31.86 -6.43 7.51
C PRO A 93 31.73 -5.26 8.50
N ASP A 94 32.87 -4.84 9.05
CA ASP A 94 32.92 -3.64 9.91
C ASP A 94 32.31 -2.42 9.20
N PRO A 95 31.60 -1.55 9.94
CA PRO A 95 31.09 -0.26 9.43
C PRO A 95 32.15 0.50 8.62
N GLN A 96 31.78 0.92 7.39
CA GLN A 96 32.70 1.61 6.49
C GLN A 96 32.42 3.12 6.49
N PRO A 97 33.43 3.97 6.77
CA PRO A 97 33.27 5.42 6.75
C PRO A 97 32.96 5.97 5.34
N PRO A 98 32.43 7.19 5.20
CA PRO A 98 32.11 7.76 3.90
C PRO A 98 33.37 8.04 3.08
N GLU A 99 33.31 7.73 1.78
CA GLU A 99 34.29 8.23 0.82
C GLU A 99 34.00 9.70 0.48
N VAL A 100 34.97 10.59 0.72
CA VAL A 100 34.83 12.03 0.50
C VAL A 100 35.63 12.46 -0.74
N THR A 101 34.92 12.86 -1.80
CA THR A 101 35.53 13.37 -3.04
C THR A 101 35.27 14.88 -3.19
N GLN A 102 36.33 15.66 -3.37
CA GLN A 102 36.23 17.10 -3.65
C GLN A 102 36.24 17.37 -5.16
N TYR A 103 35.13 17.89 -5.68
CA TYR A 103 35.03 18.35 -7.07
C TYR A 103 35.38 19.82 -7.20
N ASN A 104 36.57 20.14 -7.73
CA ASN A 104 36.99 21.51 -8.01
C ASN A 104 36.34 22.00 -9.32
N ARG A 105 35.12 22.53 -9.21
CA ARG A 105 34.35 23.03 -10.34
C ARG A 105 34.86 24.41 -10.77
N HIS A 106 35.50 24.48 -11.93
CA HIS A 106 35.98 25.74 -12.49
C HIS A 106 34.82 26.54 -13.09
N TYR A 107 34.84 27.86 -12.90
CA TYR A 107 33.96 28.80 -13.57
C TYR A 107 34.66 29.38 -14.80
N TYR A 108 33.87 29.67 -15.82
CA TYR A 108 34.32 30.22 -17.10
C TYR A 108 33.44 31.40 -17.46
N GLN A 109 34.01 32.39 -18.12
CA GLN A 109 33.29 33.49 -18.73
C GLN A 109 33.57 33.48 -20.23
N CYS A 110 32.51 33.53 -21.04
CA CYS A 110 32.65 33.60 -22.49
C CYS A 110 33.10 35.01 -22.90
N ASP A 111 34.26 35.14 -23.55
CA ASP A 111 34.79 36.44 -24.02
C ASP A 111 33.88 37.14 -25.04
N SER A 112 33.08 36.38 -25.80
CA SER A 112 32.25 36.91 -26.88
C SER A 112 30.89 37.45 -26.40
N CYS A 113 30.27 36.83 -25.39
CA CYS A 113 28.92 37.17 -24.94
C CYS A 113 28.81 37.44 -23.43
N GLY A 114 29.89 37.28 -22.68
CA GLY A 114 29.95 37.51 -21.24
C GLY A 114 29.25 36.45 -20.38
N THR A 115 28.70 35.39 -20.99
CA THR A 115 27.99 34.32 -20.26
C THR A 115 28.94 33.59 -19.33
N GLU A 116 28.55 33.49 -18.07
CA GLU A 116 29.26 32.71 -17.05
C GLU A 116 28.74 31.27 -17.00
N THR A 117 29.63 30.30 -16.82
CA THR A 117 29.27 28.89 -16.72
C THR A 117 30.20 28.18 -15.75
N VAL A 118 29.64 27.33 -14.90
CA VAL A 118 30.40 26.49 -13.96
C VAL A 118 30.45 25.07 -14.50
N ALA A 119 31.63 24.46 -14.52
CA ALA A 119 31.79 23.06 -14.95
C ALA A 119 30.89 22.12 -14.12
N THR A 120 30.32 21.12 -14.78
CA THR A 120 29.50 20.08 -14.16
C THR A 120 30.20 18.73 -14.27
N HIS A 121 29.88 17.81 -13.37
CA HIS A 121 30.36 16.43 -13.40
C HIS A 121 29.18 15.52 -13.03
N PRO A 122 28.95 14.37 -13.70
CA PRO A 122 27.80 13.50 -13.43
C PRO A 122 27.65 13.09 -11.96
N ASP A 123 28.77 12.80 -11.29
CA ASP A 123 28.79 12.39 -9.88
C ASP A 123 28.85 13.56 -8.88
N CYS A 124 28.98 14.80 -9.37
CA CYS A 124 28.96 15.98 -8.53
C CYS A 124 27.53 16.56 -8.50
N PRO A 125 26.85 16.57 -7.34
CA PRO A 125 25.52 17.16 -7.26
C PRO A 125 25.57 18.67 -7.54
N ASP A 126 24.53 19.18 -8.21
CA ASP A 126 24.36 20.62 -8.42
C ASP A 126 24.10 21.37 -7.11
N GLU A 127 23.41 20.71 -6.17
CA GLU A 127 23.08 21.22 -4.84
C GLU A 127 23.38 20.20 -3.73
N GLY A 128 23.89 20.67 -2.60
CA GLY A 128 24.19 19.86 -1.42
C GLY A 128 25.55 19.13 -1.48
N GLN A 129 25.85 18.37 -0.43
CA GLN A 129 27.15 17.72 -0.23
C GLN A 129 27.06 16.17 -0.22
N PHE A 130 25.84 15.62 -0.21
CA PHE A 130 25.62 14.18 -0.15
C PHE A 130 25.48 13.57 -1.53
N GLY A 131 26.23 12.48 -1.75
CA GLY A 131 26.18 11.67 -2.97
C GLY A 131 24.89 10.83 -3.08
N VAL A 132 24.72 10.21 -4.25
CA VAL A 132 23.48 9.50 -4.63
C VAL A 132 23.12 8.38 -3.64
N ASN A 133 24.10 7.63 -3.13
CA ASN A 133 23.84 6.53 -2.20
C ASN A 133 23.23 7.02 -0.86
N VAL A 134 23.72 8.14 -0.31
CA VAL A 134 23.14 8.73 0.92
C VAL A 134 21.70 9.18 0.67
N ILE A 135 21.43 9.76 -0.51
CA ILE A 135 20.10 10.20 -0.93
C ILE A 135 19.14 9.01 -1.04
N ALA A 136 19.53 7.98 -1.80
CA ALA A 136 18.72 6.79 -2.02
C ALA A 136 18.46 6.04 -0.70
N GLN A 137 19.50 5.82 0.11
CA GLN A 137 19.37 5.15 1.40
C GLN A 137 18.53 5.96 2.40
N SER A 138 18.55 7.29 2.36
CA SER A 138 17.65 8.12 3.16
C SER A 138 16.19 7.90 2.77
N ALA A 139 15.89 7.87 1.46
CA ALA A 139 14.53 7.64 0.97
C ALA A 139 14.02 6.22 1.27
N LEU A 140 14.84 5.19 1.02
CA LEU A 140 14.51 3.80 1.35
C LEU A 140 14.32 3.62 2.85
N SER A 141 15.23 4.16 3.67
CA SER A 141 15.08 4.13 5.12
C SER A 141 13.78 4.76 5.59
N ARG A 142 13.33 5.82 4.91
CA ARG A 142 12.11 6.51 5.27
C ARG A 142 10.84 5.75 4.91
N TYR A 143 10.79 5.16 3.72
CA TYR A 143 9.56 4.61 3.14
C TYR A 143 9.49 3.08 3.21
N ASP A 144 10.59 2.38 2.92
CA ASP A 144 10.67 0.92 2.96
C ASP A 144 10.89 0.42 4.40
N TYR A 145 11.89 0.98 5.09
CA TYR A 145 12.18 0.62 6.50
C TYR A 145 11.40 1.46 7.52
N ARG A 146 10.62 2.45 7.05
CA ARG A 146 9.70 3.26 7.85
C ARG A 146 10.33 3.99 9.04
N LEU A 147 11.62 4.31 8.95
CA LEU A 147 12.35 4.97 10.03
C LEU A 147 11.99 6.46 10.13
N PRO A 148 11.78 7.00 11.36
CA PRO A 148 11.74 8.45 11.57
C PRO A 148 13.07 9.11 11.15
N TYR A 149 13.04 10.34 10.63
CA TYR A 149 14.24 11.02 10.10
C TYR A 149 15.44 11.09 11.06
N ARG A 150 15.21 11.20 12.37
CA ARG A 150 16.28 11.14 13.37
C ARG A 150 16.92 9.75 13.47
N LYS A 151 16.12 8.68 13.37
CA LYS A 151 16.63 7.31 13.35
C LYS A 151 17.39 6.98 12.07
N ILE A 152 17.04 7.63 10.97
CA ILE A 152 17.83 7.56 9.73
C ILE A 152 19.22 8.19 9.97
N ALA A 153 19.29 9.35 10.62
CA ALA A 153 20.56 9.95 11.00
C ALA A 153 21.39 9.06 11.95
N ASP A 154 20.77 8.54 13.03
CA ASP A 154 21.42 7.59 13.94
C ASP A 154 22.00 6.39 13.18
N ARG A 155 21.28 5.87 12.16
CA ARG A 155 21.72 4.74 11.32
C ARG A 155 22.95 5.09 10.48
N PHE A 156 22.98 6.27 9.86
CA PHE A 156 24.15 6.70 9.07
C PHE A 156 25.38 6.92 9.95
N GLU A 157 25.20 7.46 11.15
CA GLU A 157 26.29 7.61 12.12
C GLU A 157 26.80 6.24 12.60
N GLN A 158 25.92 5.30 12.92
CA GLN A 158 26.31 3.97 13.41
C GLN A 158 27.00 3.10 12.35
N LEU A 159 26.54 3.14 11.10
CA LEU A 159 27.02 2.26 10.05
C LEU A 159 28.15 2.86 9.21
N HIS A 160 28.26 4.19 9.22
CA HIS A 160 29.17 4.90 8.34
C HIS A 160 29.92 6.04 9.03
N GLU A 161 29.74 6.30 10.32
CA GLU A 161 30.32 7.49 10.98
C GLU A 161 29.95 8.81 10.26
N LEU A 162 28.86 8.79 9.47
CA LEU A 162 28.39 9.94 8.71
C LEU A 162 27.36 10.70 9.54
N GLU A 163 27.80 11.80 10.15
CA GLU A 163 26.94 12.66 10.95
C GLU A 163 25.92 13.41 10.05
N LEU A 164 24.63 13.16 10.30
CA LEU A 164 23.53 13.84 9.63
C LEU A 164 22.55 14.41 10.65
N SER A 165 21.92 15.53 10.33
CA SER A 165 20.73 15.96 11.07
C SER A 165 19.47 15.28 10.51
N GLY A 166 18.41 15.20 11.31
CA GLY A 166 17.09 14.79 10.79
C GLY A 166 16.55 15.71 9.69
N ALA A 167 16.99 16.97 9.63
CA ALA A 167 16.66 17.86 8.52
C ALA A 167 17.45 17.49 7.25
N SER A 168 18.72 17.09 7.40
CA SER A 168 19.56 16.62 6.30
C SER A 168 18.98 15.36 5.64
N THR A 169 18.48 14.40 6.44
CA THR A 169 17.83 13.19 5.93
C THR A 169 16.48 13.49 5.26
N TRP A 170 15.73 14.48 5.76
CA TRP A 170 14.55 15.00 5.08
C TRP A 170 14.89 15.61 3.71
N HIS A 171 15.88 16.49 3.64
CA HIS A 171 16.30 17.11 2.37
C HIS A 171 16.86 16.11 1.37
N ALA A 172 17.59 15.09 1.85
CA ALA A 172 18.03 13.98 1.01
C ALA A 172 16.82 13.23 0.42
N THR A 173 15.81 12.91 1.23
CA THR A 173 14.56 12.30 0.77
C THR A 173 13.81 13.18 -0.24
N GLU A 174 13.77 14.50 -0.02
CA GLU A 174 13.18 15.46 -0.95
C GLU A 174 13.91 15.46 -2.30
N ARG A 175 15.25 15.40 -2.29
CA ARG A 175 16.05 15.31 -3.52
C ARG A 175 15.78 14.01 -4.29
N ALA A 176 15.63 12.88 -3.60
CA ALA A 176 15.24 11.62 -4.23
C ALA A 176 13.89 11.74 -4.95
N ALA A 177 12.89 12.34 -4.28
CA ALA A 177 11.58 12.58 -4.88
C ALA A 177 11.65 13.51 -6.11
N ARG A 178 12.43 14.58 -6.05
CA ARG A 178 12.62 15.49 -7.19
C ARG A 178 13.27 14.79 -8.38
N ALA A 179 14.28 13.95 -8.13
CA ALA A 179 14.95 13.19 -9.17
C ALA A 179 13.99 12.20 -9.85
N GLY A 180 13.17 11.49 -9.05
CA GLY A 180 12.21 10.50 -9.55
C GLY A 180 10.87 11.08 -10.05
N ARG A 181 10.73 12.40 -10.15
CA ARG A 181 9.44 13.01 -10.51
C ARG A 181 9.07 12.73 -11.96
N CYS A 182 10.04 12.59 -12.85
CA CYS A 182 9.78 12.27 -14.26
C CYS A 182 9.12 10.89 -14.40
N GLU A 183 9.59 9.92 -13.61
CA GLU A 183 9.10 8.56 -13.53
C GLU A 183 7.70 8.53 -12.91
N TYR A 184 7.45 9.31 -11.86
CA TYR A 184 6.09 9.49 -11.32
C TYR A 184 5.10 9.98 -12.38
N GLU A 185 5.46 11.01 -13.15
CA GLU A 185 4.59 11.51 -14.23
C GLU A 185 4.47 10.50 -15.39
N GLN A 186 5.46 9.64 -15.59
CA GLN A 186 5.36 8.53 -16.54
C GLN A 186 4.35 7.49 -16.04
N LEU A 187 4.44 7.04 -14.78
CA LEU A 187 3.46 6.13 -14.16
C LEU A 187 2.04 6.67 -14.28
N ARG A 188 1.86 7.98 -14.04
CA ARG A 188 0.56 8.64 -14.22
C ARG A 188 0.05 8.49 -15.65
N ARG A 189 0.89 8.74 -16.66
CA ARG A 189 0.49 8.60 -18.08
C ARG A 189 0.17 7.15 -18.44
N GLU A 190 0.85 6.17 -17.87
CA GLU A 190 0.52 4.75 -18.09
C GLU A 190 -0.85 4.41 -17.48
N ILE A 191 -1.13 4.87 -16.27
CA ILE A 191 -2.43 4.66 -15.61
C ILE A 191 -3.56 5.36 -16.37
N GLN A 192 -3.33 6.57 -16.89
CA GLN A 192 -4.31 7.30 -17.71
C GLN A 192 -4.70 6.55 -19.00
N ARG A 193 -3.87 5.64 -19.49
CA ARG A 193 -4.13 4.83 -20.69
C ARG A 193 -4.67 3.44 -20.38
N ALA A 194 -4.80 3.08 -19.11
CA ALA A 194 -5.24 1.75 -18.71
C ALA A 194 -6.75 1.58 -18.92
N ASP A 195 -7.14 0.39 -19.38
CA ASP A 195 -8.54 0.04 -19.56
C ASP A 195 -9.28 -0.14 -18.24
N VAL A 196 -8.57 -0.51 -17.17
CA VAL A 196 -9.14 -0.77 -15.84
C VAL A 196 -8.23 -0.19 -14.75
N VAL A 197 -8.82 0.60 -13.85
CA VAL A 197 -8.11 1.22 -12.72
C VAL A 197 -8.88 0.97 -11.43
N HIS A 198 -8.17 0.44 -10.43
CA HIS A 198 -8.64 0.38 -9.05
C HIS A 198 -8.35 1.69 -8.35
N ILE A 199 -9.36 2.28 -7.69
CA ILE A 199 -9.21 3.53 -6.93
C ILE A 199 -9.72 3.34 -5.52
N ASP A 200 -8.95 3.81 -4.54
CA ASP A 200 -9.34 3.88 -3.15
C ASP A 200 -8.61 5.05 -2.48
N GLU A 201 -9.05 5.44 -1.28
CA GLU A 201 -8.47 6.56 -0.57
C GLU A 201 -8.47 6.37 0.95
N THR A 202 -7.45 6.93 1.59
CA THR A 202 -7.35 6.93 3.05
C THR A 202 -6.94 8.30 3.57
N GLY A 203 -7.50 8.68 4.72
CA GLY A 203 -7.21 9.98 5.31
C GLY A 203 -5.76 10.10 5.80
N VAL A 204 -5.15 11.27 5.65
CA VAL A 204 -3.87 11.63 6.26
C VAL A 204 -3.99 13.03 6.88
N LYS A 205 -3.10 13.38 7.80
CA LYS A 205 -3.02 14.75 8.34
C LYS A 205 -1.95 15.54 7.59
N ARG A 206 -2.29 16.77 7.21
CA ARG A 206 -1.39 17.80 6.71
C ARG A 206 -1.46 18.97 7.68
N ASP A 207 -0.39 19.19 8.44
CA ASP A 207 -0.29 20.23 9.48
C ASP A 207 -1.50 20.27 10.44
N GLY A 208 -2.04 19.07 10.76
CA GLY A 208 -3.23 18.92 11.62
C GLY A 208 -4.56 18.93 10.85
N GLU A 209 -4.58 19.43 9.63
CA GLU A 209 -5.75 19.44 8.75
C GLU A 209 -5.92 18.11 7.99
N GLN A 210 -7.14 17.86 7.51
CA GLN A 210 -7.45 16.63 6.80
C GLN A 210 -7.00 16.70 5.34
N ALA A 211 -6.24 15.69 4.91
CA ALA A 211 -5.92 15.41 3.53
C ALA A 211 -6.18 13.93 3.22
N TRP A 212 -5.95 13.50 1.98
CA TRP A 212 -6.27 12.18 1.48
C TRP A 212 -5.11 11.64 0.65
N ILE A 213 -4.73 10.40 0.93
CA ILE A 213 -3.86 9.61 0.07
C ILE A 213 -4.78 8.78 -0.81
N TRP A 214 -4.80 9.11 -2.08
CA TRP A 214 -5.48 8.36 -3.13
C TRP A 214 -4.52 7.33 -3.69
N THR A 215 -5.02 6.13 -3.98
CA THR A 215 -4.30 5.11 -4.74
C THR A 215 -5.01 4.88 -6.06
N PHE A 216 -4.22 4.75 -7.13
CA PHE A 216 -4.66 4.40 -8.46
C PHE A 216 -3.83 3.20 -8.90
N ARG A 217 -4.47 2.06 -9.09
CA ARG A 217 -3.76 0.79 -9.31
C ARG A 217 -4.29 0.05 -10.52
N THR A 218 -3.39 -0.29 -11.43
CA THR A 218 -3.65 -1.15 -12.60
C THR A 218 -3.06 -2.53 -12.35
N THR A 219 -3.04 -3.40 -13.36
CA THR A 219 -2.35 -4.70 -13.25
C THR A 219 -0.84 -4.56 -13.04
N GLU A 220 -0.24 -3.48 -13.56
CA GLU A 220 1.22 -3.30 -13.63
C GLU A 220 1.74 -2.15 -12.77
N HIS A 221 0.92 -1.12 -12.52
CA HIS A 221 1.38 0.12 -11.92
C HIS A 221 0.52 0.52 -10.72
N THR A 222 1.16 1.13 -9.73
CA THR A 222 0.50 1.78 -8.59
C THR A 222 0.96 3.22 -8.51
N LEU A 223 0.03 4.15 -8.37
CA LEU A 223 0.32 5.56 -8.16
C LEU A 223 -0.46 6.08 -6.96
N TYR A 224 0.23 6.86 -6.14
CA TYR A 224 -0.39 7.60 -5.05
C TYR A 224 -0.48 9.08 -5.41
N ALA A 225 -1.57 9.72 -5.01
CA ALA A 225 -1.73 11.17 -5.07
C ALA A 225 -2.16 11.66 -3.69
N VAL A 226 -1.45 12.65 -3.14
CA VAL A 226 -1.81 13.23 -1.84
C VAL A 226 -2.48 14.58 -2.08
N ARG A 227 -3.77 14.68 -1.74
CA ARG A 227 -4.60 15.87 -2.02
C ARG A 227 -5.43 16.25 -0.80
N GLU A 228 -5.81 17.52 -0.70
CA GLU A 228 -6.70 17.98 0.38
C GLU A 228 -8.15 17.56 0.13
N SER A 229 -8.53 17.39 -1.14
CA SER A 229 -9.86 16.96 -1.55
C SER A 229 -10.04 15.43 -1.50
N ARG A 230 -11.26 15.01 -1.13
CA ARG A 230 -11.81 13.65 -1.30
C ARG A 230 -12.87 13.57 -2.41
N GLY A 231 -12.96 14.62 -3.23
CA GLY A 231 -13.98 14.77 -4.27
C GLY A 231 -13.58 14.14 -5.59
N SER A 232 -14.51 14.20 -6.55
CA SER A 232 -14.32 13.75 -7.93
C SER A 232 -13.26 14.57 -8.70
N ASP A 233 -12.89 15.74 -8.18
CA ASP A 233 -11.83 16.58 -8.72
C ASP A 233 -10.47 15.88 -8.71
N VAL A 234 -10.21 14.98 -7.75
CA VAL A 234 -8.92 14.28 -7.67
C VAL A 234 -8.79 13.18 -8.73
N PRO A 235 -9.74 12.24 -8.89
CA PRO A 235 -9.72 11.33 -10.04
C PRO A 235 -9.70 12.06 -11.39
N ALA A 236 -10.44 13.16 -11.53
CA ALA A 236 -10.43 13.98 -12.75
C ALA A 236 -9.06 14.61 -13.02
N GLU A 237 -8.38 15.11 -11.98
CA GLU A 237 -7.00 15.58 -12.10
C GLU A 237 -6.08 14.43 -12.53
N VAL A 238 -6.09 13.30 -11.80
CA VAL A 238 -5.08 12.25 -11.96
C VAL A 238 -5.28 11.45 -13.24
N LEU A 239 -6.50 11.00 -13.53
CA LEU A 239 -6.84 10.16 -14.69
C LEU A 239 -7.23 10.97 -15.94
N GLY A 240 -7.59 12.24 -15.76
CA GLY A 240 -8.16 13.09 -16.82
C GLY A 240 -9.68 13.06 -16.81
N GLU A 241 -10.30 14.18 -17.16
CA GLU A 241 -11.77 14.35 -17.19
C GLU A 241 -12.46 13.37 -18.16
N ASP A 242 -11.80 13.01 -19.26
CA ASP A 242 -12.33 12.12 -20.30
C ASP A 242 -11.82 10.67 -20.18
N PHE A 243 -11.49 10.21 -18.97
CA PHE A 243 -11.00 8.84 -18.77
C PHE A 243 -12.04 7.80 -19.22
N ALA A 244 -11.68 7.01 -20.25
CA ALA A 244 -12.59 6.06 -20.89
C ALA A 244 -12.62 4.66 -20.24
N GLY A 245 -11.66 4.36 -19.38
CA GLY A 245 -11.53 3.05 -18.74
C GLY A 245 -12.56 2.81 -17.62
N THR A 246 -12.59 1.57 -17.14
CA THR A 246 -13.48 1.13 -16.05
C THR A 246 -12.82 1.37 -14.70
N VAL A 247 -13.51 2.09 -13.81
CA VAL A 247 -13.03 2.35 -12.44
C VAL A 247 -13.61 1.32 -11.48
N ILE A 248 -12.74 0.57 -10.81
CA ILE A 248 -13.12 -0.33 -9.72
C ILE A 248 -12.96 0.44 -8.41
N CYS A 249 -14.05 0.61 -7.67
CA CYS A 249 -14.07 1.46 -6.48
C CYS A 249 -14.98 0.90 -5.39
N ASP A 250 -14.98 1.54 -4.24
CA ASP A 250 -15.99 1.30 -3.21
C ASP A 250 -17.34 1.95 -3.57
N GLY A 251 -18.25 2.05 -2.60
CA GLY A 251 -19.58 2.65 -2.80
C GLY A 251 -19.64 4.16 -2.59
N TRP A 252 -18.51 4.90 -2.61
CA TRP A 252 -18.50 6.34 -2.34
C TRP A 252 -19.08 7.18 -3.48
N THR A 253 -19.70 8.30 -3.14
CA THR A 253 -20.47 9.14 -4.08
C THR A 253 -19.60 9.98 -5.02
N ALA A 254 -18.31 10.16 -4.71
CA ALA A 254 -17.39 10.89 -5.60
C ALA A 254 -17.13 10.14 -6.92
N TYR A 255 -17.13 8.80 -6.90
CA TYR A 255 -16.85 7.98 -8.07
C TYR A 255 -17.89 8.12 -9.20
N PRO A 256 -19.22 8.01 -8.95
CA PRO A 256 -20.22 8.23 -9.99
C PRO A 256 -20.30 9.68 -10.47
N ALA A 257 -19.78 10.65 -9.70
CA ALA A 257 -19.65 12.03 -10.17
C ALA A 257 -18.45 12.21 -11.13
N PHE A 258 -17.50 11.27 -11.14
CA PHE A 258 -16.33 11.28 -12.02
C PHE A 258 -16.55 10.42 -13.28
N SER A 259 -16.98 9.17 -13.13
CA SER A 259 -17.13 8.23 -14.25
C SER A 259 -18.45 7.49 -14.18
N SER A 260 -19.07 7.29 -15.35
CA SER A 260 -20.23 6.42 -15.52
C SER A 260 -19.84 4.94 -15.68
N ASN A 261 -18.57 4.65 -15.99
CA ASN A 261 -18.06 3.30 -16.18
C ASN A 261 -17.38 2.80 -14.90
N LEU A 262 -18.19 2.23 -14.00
CA LEU A 262 -17.76 1.81 -12.68
C LEU A 262 -18.02 0.33 -12.42
N GLN A 263 -17.18 -0.26 -11.57
CA GLN A 263 -17.46 -1.50 -10.87
C GLN A 263 -17.36 -1.25 -9.35
N ARG A 264 -18.50 -1.31 -8.67
CA ARG A 264 -18.53 -1.22 -7.20
C ARG A 264 -18.10 -2.54 -6.58
N CYS A 265 -17.31 -2.43 -5.51
CA CYS A 265 -16.75 -3.58 -4.82
C CYS A 265 -17.83 -4.46 -4.16
N TRP A 266 -17.94 -5.72 -4.59
CA TRP A 266 -18.86 -6.70 -4.00
C TRP A 266 -18.53 -7.03 -2.54
N ALA A 267 -17.25 -7.00 -2.16
CA ALA A 267 -16.84 -7.28 -0.79
C ALA A 267 -17.42 -6.25 0.20
N HIS A 268 -17.55 -4.98 -0.21
CA HIS A 268 -18.16 -3.94 0.62
C HIS A 268 -19.66 -4.17 0.83
N ILE A 269 -20.43 -4.39 -0.24
CA ILE A 269 -21.88 -4.57 -0.12
C ILE A 269 -22.25 -5.87 0.61
N LEU A 270 -21.46 -6.93 0.44
CA LEU A 270 -21.68 -8.19 1.16
C LEU A 270 -21.42 -8.04 2.67
N ARG A 271 -20.40 -7.28 3.07
CA ARG A 271 -20.13 -6.96 4.49
C ARG A 271 -21.26 -6.13 5.10
N GLU A 272 -21.70 -5.09 4.39
CA GLU A 272 -22.80 -4.24 4.85
C GLU A 272 -24.10 -5.05 4.98
N ALA A 273 -24.40 -5.92 4.00
CA ALA A 273 -25.55 -6.80 4.08
C ALA A 273 -25.46 -7.80 5.23
N GLU A 274 -24.27 -8.32 5.54
CA GLU A 274 -24.05 -9.21 6.69
C GLU A 274 -24.28 -8.49 8.02
N ASP A 275 -23.77 -7.26 8.17
CA ASP A 275 -24.00 -6.41 9.35
C ASP A 275 -25.50 -6.11 9.55
N VAL A 276 -26.18 -5.72 8.48
CA VAL A 276 -27.63 -5.49 8.51
C VAL A 276 -28.38 -6.78 8.89
N ALA A 277 -27.97 -7.94 8.37
CA ALA A 277 -28.56 -9.23 8.71
C ALA A 277 -28.34 -9.66 10.17
N GLN A 278 -27.30 -9.17 10.83
CA GLN A 278 -27.05 -9.38 12.26
C GLN A 278 -27.93 -8.47 13.12
N LYS A 279 -28.18 -7.24 12.67
CA LYS A 279 -28.97 -6.23 13.39
C LYS A 279 -30.48 -6.35 13.16
N GLN A 280 -30.91 -6.82 11.99
CA GLN A 280 -32.32 -6.90 11.59
C GLN A 280 -32.64 -8.21 10.89
N ALA A 281 -33.71 -8.89 11.35
CA ALA A 281 -34.13 -10.18 10.80
C ALA A 281 -34.46 -10.11 9.30
N ASP A 282 -35.05 -9.00 8.84
CA ASP A 282 -35.40 -8.76 7.45
C ASP A 282 -34.17 -8.59 6.53
N GLY A 283 -32.99 -8.31 7.10
CA GLY A 283 -31.73 -8.25 6.38
C GLY A 283 -31.20 -9.63 5.98
N LYS A 284 -31.53 -10.68 6.73
CA LYS A 284 -31.01 -12.03 6.51
C LYS A 284 -31.37 -12.61 5.13
N PRO A 285 -32.62 -12.51 4.64
CA PRO A 285 -32.95 -12.90 3.27
C PRO A 285 -32.19 -12.10 2.20
N ILE A 286 -31.95 -10.79 2.42
CA ILE A 286 -31.23 -9.93 1.45
C ILE A 286 -29.76 -10.36 1.36
N TYR A 287 -29.10 -10.50 2.51
CA TYR A 287 -27.73 -10.99 2.58
C TYR A 287 -27.57 -12.37 1.92
N GLN A 288 -28.49 -13.30 2.21
CA GLN A 288 -28.47 -14.63 1.60
C GLN A 288 -28.62 -14.58 0.08
N ALA A 289 -29.53 -13.75 -0.44
CA ALA A 289 -29.73 -13.60 -1.87
C ALA A 289 -28.50 -12.98 -2.57
N LEU A 290 -27.96 -11.87 -2.03
CA LEU A 290 -26.74 -11.25 -2.56
C LEU A 290 -25.56 -12.23 -2.56
N ARG A 291 -25.38 -12.97 -1.46
CA ARG A 291 -24.32 -13.97 -1.35
C ARG A 291 -24.49 -15.11 -2.35
N GLN A 292 -25.71 -15.63 -2.51
CA GLN A 292 -25.99 -16.68 -3.48
C GLN A 292 -25.75 -16.21 -4.91
N LEU A 293 -26.23 -15.00 -5.25
CA LEU A 293 -26.00 -14.37 -6.54
C LEU A 293 -24.50 -14.22 -6.82
N TYR A 294 -23.74 -13.67 -5.87
CA TYR A 294 -22.29 -13.50 -6.02
C TYR A 294 -21.58 -14.83 -6.25
N VAL A 295 -21.88 -15.85 -5.44
CA VAL A 295 -21.26 -17.18 -5.57
C VAL A 295 -21.63 -17.83 -6.90
N ALA A 296 -22.88 -17.70 -7.34
CA ALA A 296 -23.33 -18.23 -8.62
C ALA A 296 -22.62 -17.54 -9.80
N LEU A 297 -22.47 -16.22 -9.75
CA LEU A 297 -21.73 -15.45 -10.75
C LEU A 297 -20.27 -15.89 -10.82
N GLN A 298 -19.58 -15.95 -9.69
CA GLN A 298 -18.18 -16.40 -9.63
C GLN A 298 -18.01 -17.81 -10.23
N ALA A 299 -18.85 -18.77 -9.81
CA ALA A 299 -18.79 -20.14 -10.34
C ALA A 299 -19.06 -20.22 -11.84
N ARG A 300 -19.94 -19.36 -12.38
CA ARG A 300 -20.20 -19.29 -13.83
C ARG A 300 -19.04 -18.66 -14.60
N LEU A 301 -18.41 -17.64 -14.03
CA LEU A 301 -17.27 -16.94 -14.63
C LEU A 301 -15.96 -17.74 -14.59
N GLU A 302 -15.89 -18.82 -13.81
CA GLU A 302 -14.81 -19.82 -13.90
C GLU A 302 -14.85 -20.61 -15.23
N SER A 303 -15.99 -20.62 -15.93
CA SER A 303 -16.12 -21.20 -17.26
C SER A 303 -15.73 -20.20 -18.35
N ASP A 304 -15.24 -20.70 -19.50
CA ASP A 304 -14.95 -19.87 -20.66
C ASP A 304 -16.25 -19.44 -21.36
N LEU A 305 -16.77 -18.27 -20.97
CA LEU A 305 -17.99 -17.69 -21.51
C LEU A 305 -17.66 -16.65 -22.56
N ASN A 306 -18.32 -16.73 -23.72
CA ASN A 306 -18.24 -15.71 -24.74
C ASN A 306 -19.01 -14.42 -24.34
N LEU A 307 -18.80 -13.33 -25.09
CA LEU A 307 -19.41 -12.02 -24.79
C LEU A 307 -20.93 -12.05 -24.75
N ARG A 308 -21.59 -12.87 -25.59
CA ARG A 308 -23.05 -12.98 -25.62
C ARG A 308 -23.58 -13.68 -24.37
N GLU A 309 -22.90 -14.73 -23.93
CA GLU A 309 -23.23 -15.45 -22.69
C GLU A 309 -23.03 -14.58 -21.46
N ARG A 310 -21.96 -13.77 -21.44
CA ARG A 310 -21.71 -12.78 -20.39
C ARG A 310 -22.80 -11.71 -20.33
N ALA A 311 -23.21 -11.16 -21.47
CA ALA A 311 -24.30 -10.18 -21.53
C ALA A 311 -25.64 -10.77 -21.02
N GLU A 312 -25.93 -12.02 -21.38
CA GLU A 312 -27.12 -12.71 -20.89
C GLU A 312 -27.05 -12.98 -19.37
N LEU A 313 -25.89 -13.41 -18.87
CA LEU A 313 -25.65 -13.62 -17.44
C LEU A 313 -25.80 -12.31 -16.65
N GLN A 314 -25.26 -11.21 -17.17
CA GLN A 314 -25.38 -9.87 -16.60
C GLN A 314 -26.85 -9.43 -16.55
N ARG A 315 -27.62 -9.65 -17.62
CA ARG A 315 -29.05 -9.34 -17.70
C ARG A 315 -29.88 -10.13 -16.70
N VAL A 316 -29.58 -11.42 -16.51
CA VAL A 316 -30.24 -12.26 -15.51
C VAL A 316 -29.90 -11.79 -14.10
N ALA A 317 -28.63 -11.53 -13.81
CA ALA A 317 -28.20 -11.04 -12.51
C ALA A 317 -28.79 -9.66 -12.17
N ARG A 318 -28.95 -8.78 -13.16
CA ARG A 318 -29.58 -7.46 -12.96
C ARG A 318 -31.03 -7.60 -12.49
N ARG A 319 -31.80 -8.53 -13.09
CA ARG A 319 -33.19 -8.81 -12.67
C ARG A 319 -33.29 -9.35 -11.26
N GLU A 320 -32.32 -10.16 -10.83
CA GLU A 320 -32.26 -10.66 -9.45
C GLU A 320 -32.02 -9.49 -8.47
N LEU A 321 -31.15 -8.54 -8.82
CA LEU A 321 -30.95 -7.32 -8.02
C LEU A 321 -32.20 -6.43 -8.00
N GLU A 322 -32.85 -6.22 -9.14
CA GLU A 322 -34.12 -5.47 -9.25
C GLU A 322 -35.21 -6.10 -8.36
N SER A 323 -35.37 -7.42 -8.40
CA SER A 323 -36.30 -8.17 -7.54
C SER A 323 -36.01 -7.98 -6.04
N LEU A 324 -34.74 -7.83 -5.65
CA LEU A 324 -34.38 -7.51 -4.27
C LEU A 324 -34.77 -6.08 -3.88
N ILE A 325 -34.59 -5.13 -4.78
CA ILE A 325 -34.93 -3.71 -4.57
C ILE A 325 -36.44 -3.51 -4.44
N GLU A 326 -37.25 -4.26 -5.21
CA GLU A 326 -38.72 -4.17 -5.20
C GLU A 326 -39.37 -4.63 -3.87
N ARG A 327 -38.59 -5.19 -2.95
CA ARG A 327 -39.12 -5.66 -1.66
C ARG A 327 -39.49 -4.47 -0.78
N SER A 328 -40.79 -4.37 -0.47
CA SER A 328 -41.29 -3.43 0.54
C SER A 328 -40.73 -3.79 1.92
N VAL A 329 -40.01 -2.86 2.52
CA VAL A 329 -39.39 -3.01 3.85
C VAL A 329 -39.67 -1.76 4.68
N PRO A 330 -39.79 -1.85 6.01
CA PRO A 330 -39.84 -0.68 6.88
C PRO A 330 -38.58 0.17 6.75
N ASP A 331 -38.71 1.48 6.99
CA ASP A 331 -37.56 2.39 7.05
C ASP A 331 -36.52 1.90 8.07
N GLY A 332 -35.25 1.93 7.66
CA GLY A 332 -34.14 1.49 8.51
C GLY A 332 -32.90 1.01 7.74
N PRO A 333 -31.98 0.32 8.42
CA PRO A 333 -30.78 -0.29 7.84
C PRO A 333 -31.04 -1.13 6.58
N VAL A 334 -32.12 -1.91 6.56
CA VAL A 334 -32.51 -2.69 5.39
C VAL A 334 -32.92 -1.81 4.20
N ALA A 335 -33.76 -0.79 4.41
CA ALA A 335 -34.13 0.16 3.36
C ALA A 335 -32.91 0.93 2.83
N THR A 336 -31.97 1.29 3.71
CA THR A 336 -30.71 1.96 3.34
C THR A 336 -29.84 1.07 2.45
N LEU A 337 -29.72 -0.22 2.80
CA LEU A 337 -28.99 -1.21 1.99
C LEU A 337 -29.61 -1.35 0.59
N LEU A 338 -30.94 -1.50 0.51
CA LEU A 338 -31.64 -1.61 -0.77
C LEU A 338 -31.49 -0.35 -1.62
N GLY A 339 -31.62 0.84 -1.02
CA GLY A 339 -31.37 2.11 -1.73
C GLY A 339 -29.94 2.25 -2.24
N LYS A 340 -28.95 1.70 -1.53
CA LYS A 340 -27.56 1.65 -2.01
C LYS A 340 -27.37 0.70 -3.19
N ILE A 341 -28.06 -0.45 -3.18
CA ILE A 341 -28.06 -1.39 -4.30
C ILE A 341 -28.71 -0.73 -5.51
N GLU A 342 -29.87 -0.10 -5.33
CA GLU A 342 -30.61 0.64 -6.36
C GLU A 342 -29.76 1.76 -6.97
N GLY A 343 -29.19 2.64 -6.15
CA GLY A 343 -28.32 3.74 -6.59
C GLY A 343 -26.98 3.31 -7.18
N GLY A 344 -26.73 2.00 -7.30
CA GLY A 344 -25.55 1.43 -7.97
C GLY A 344 -25.88 0.36 -8.99
N LEU A 345 -27.15 0.20 -9.38
CA LEU A 345 -27.61 -0.94 -10.18
C LEU A 345 -26.80 -1.14 -11.47
N ASP A 346 -26.40 -0.04 -12.10
CA ASP A 346 -25.62 -0.05 -13.34
C ASP A 346 -24.10 -0.27 -13.12
N HIS A 347 -23.65 -0.38 -11.86
CA HIS A 347 -22.24 -0.47 -11.48
C HIS A 347 -21.88 -1.74 -10.70
N TRP A 348 -22.84 -2.60 -10.37
CA TRP A 348 -22.55 -3.84 -9.63
C TRP A 348 -22.05 -4.98 -10.51
N LEU A 349 -22.45 -5.00 -11.80
CA LEU A 349 -22.32 -6.17 -12.66
C LEU A 349 -21.37 -5.96 -13.85
N THR A 350 -20.58 -4.88 -13.86
CA THR A 350 -19.62 -4.57 -14.93
C THR A 350 -18.62 -5.70 -15.14
N PHE A 351 -18.12 -6.29 -14.05
CA PHE A 351 -17.21 -7.46 -14.05
C PHE A 351 -17.78 -8.72 -14.74
N VAL A 352 -19.10 -8.82 -14.87
CA VAL A 352 -19.74 -9.93 -15.58
C VAL A 352 -19.56 -9.75 -17.08
N GLY A 353 -19.80 -8.52 -17.56
CA GLY A 353 -19.67 -8.15 -18.98
C GLY A 353 -18.23 -8.02 -19.45
N GLU A 354 -17.35 -7.52 -18.57
CA GLU A 354 -15.95 -7.18 -18.89
C GLU A 354 -14.97 -8.12 -18.17
N PRO A 355 -14.31 -9.06 -18.89
CA PRO A 355 -13.42 -10.04 -18.26
C PRO A 355 -12.22 -9.46 -17.49
N ALA A 356 -11.76 -8.27 -17.89
CA ALA A 356 -10.61 -7.61 -17.26
C ALA A 356 -10.96 -6.95 -15.91
N VAL A 357 -12.25 -6.79 -15.61
CA VAL A 357 -12.72 -6.07 -14.42
C VAL A 357 -12.89 -7.04 -13.25
N SER A 358 -12.25 -6.73 -12.13
CA SER A 358 -12.41 -7.49 -10.88
C SER A 358 -13.72 -7.12 -10.17
N PRO A 359 -14.44 -8.09 -9.58
CA PRO A 359 -15.62 -7.80 -8.74
C PRO A 359 -15.28 -7.08 -7.42
N THR A 360 -14.01 -7.02 -7.03
CA THR A 360 -13.54 -6.48 -5.75
C THR A 360 -12.43 -5.45 -5.93
N ASN A 361 -12.37 -4.48 -5.02
CA ASN A 361 -11.36 -3.44 -5.00
C ASN A 361 -10.12 -3.76 -4.13
N ASN A 362 -9.93 -5.04 -3.81
CA ASN A 362 -8.85 -5.49 -2.92
C ASN A 362 -7.46 -5.04 -3.39
N ALA A 363 -7.27 -4.82 -4.69
CA ALA A 363 -5.99 -4.43 -5.24
C ALA A 363 -5.58 -3.02 -4.78
N ALA A 364 -6.51 -2.05 -4.79
CA ALA A 364 -6.28 -0.71 -4.23
C ALA A 364 -6.20 -0.76 -2.68
N GLU A 365 -7.11 -1.49 -2.02
CA GLU A 365 -7.09 -1.63 -0.55
C GLU A 365 -5.77 -2.22 -0.05
N ASN A 366 -5.21 -3.20 -0.77
CA ASN A 366 -3.92 -3.80 -0.45
C ASN A 366 -2.75 -2.83 -0.66
N ALA A 367 -2.77 -2.06 -1.75
CA ALA A 367 -1.78 -1.03 -2.02
C ALA A 367 -1.74 0.02 -0.88
N LEU A 368 -2.89 0.41 -0.35
CA LEU A 368 -2.97 1.37 0.76
C LEU A 368 -2.41 0.87 2.09
N ARG A 369 -2.14 -0.43 2.27
CA ARG A 369 -1.60 -0.95 3.54
C ARG A 369 -0.26 -0.31 3.90
N GLU A 370 0.62 -0.17 2.92
CA GLU A 370 1.95 0.44 3.10
C GLU A 370 1.85 1.91 3.55
N PRO A 371 1.14 2.80 2.82
CA PRO A 371 0.85 4.16 3.28
C PRO A 371 0.17 4.23 4.65
N VAL A 372 -0.78 3.33 4.95
CA VAL A 372 -1.49 3.33 6.24
C VAL A 372 -0.56 3.02 7.41
N VAL A 373 0.33 2.04 7.26
CA VAL A 373 1.31 1.73 8.31
C VAL A 373 2.30 2.88 8.47
N LEU A 374 2.79 3.41 7.35
CA LEU A 374 3.69 4.55 7.38
C LEU A 374 3.03 5.74 8.09
N ARG A 375 1.78 6.10 7.73
CA ARG A 375 0.99 7.15 8.39
C ARG A 375 0.96 7.02 9.91
N LYS A 376 0.80 5.81 10.45
CA LYS A 376 0.79 5.57 11.91
C LYS A 376 2.11 5.94 12.59
N ILE A 377 3.23 5.84 11.87
CA ILE A 377 4.56 6.20 12.36
C ILE A 377 4.84 7.69 12.16
N ILE A 378 4.42 8.27 11.02
CA ILE A 378 4.68 9.68 10.70
C ILE A 378 3.75 10.62 11.49
N GLY A 379 2.50 10.23 11.70
CA GLY A 379 1.44 11.04 12.30
C GLY A 379 0.87 12.12 11.36
N THR A 380 1.72 12.99 10.81
CA THR A 380 1.29 14.11 9.95
C THR A 380 2.36 14.52 8.94
N LEU A 381 1.93 14.94 7.74
CA LEU A 381 2.77 15.66 6.78
C LEU A 381 2.78 17.14 7.15
N ARG A 382 3.92 17.83 7.07
CA ARG A 382 4.04 19.21 7.59
C ARG A 382 3.63 20.31 6.61
N ASN A 383 3.64 20.05 5.31
CA ASN A 383 3.40 21.04 4.26
C ASN A 383 3.28 20.34 2.89
N ASP A 384 3.13 21.14 1.83
CA ASP A 384 2.98 20.67 0.44
C ASP A 384 4.22 19.96 -0.09
N ARG A 385 5.42 20.34 0.39
CA ARG A 385 6.65 19.58 0.07
C ARG A 385 6.57 18.18 0.67
N GLY A 386 6.02 18.07 1.89
CA GLY A 386 5.63 16.81 2.53
C GLY A 386 4.79 15.94 1.61
N MET A 387 3.70 16.49 1.07
CA MET A 387 2.79 15.80 0.16
C MET A 387 3.49 15.36 -1.13
N PHE A 388 4.22 16.28 -1.78
CA PHE A 388 4.98 16.01 -3.00
C PHE A 388 5.97 14.85 -2.83
N VAL A 389 6.75 14.87 -1.74
CA VAL A 389 7.72 13.81 -1.45
C VAL A 389 7.00 12.49 -1.17
N HIS A 390 5.89 12.54 -0.43
CA HIS A 390 5.13 11.36 -0.04
C HIS A 390 4.51 10.64 -1.23
N GLU A 391 3.80 11.38 -2.09
CA GLU A 391 3.16 10.80 -3.27
C GLU A 391 4.20 10.25 -4.26
N THR A 392 5.31 10.97 -4.43
CA THR A 392 6.33 10.60 -5.41
C THR A 392 7.07 9.34 -4.96
N VAL A 393 7.63 9.33 -3.75
CA VAL A 393 8.45 8.18 -3.30
C VAL A 393 7.61 6.94 -3.08
N LEU A 394 6.38 7.05 -2.56
CA LEU A 394 5.50 5.89 -2.43
C LEU A 394 5.17 5.25 -3.78
N SER A 395 4.97 6.06 -4.83
CA SER A 395 4.64 5.53 -6.15
C SER A 395 5.84 4.88 -6.84
N LEU A 396 7.06 5.36 -6.58
CA LEU A 396 8.28 4.78 -7.16
C LEU A 396 8.68 3.45 -6.50
N LEU A 397 8.22 3.19 -5.28
CA LEU A 397 8.53 1.97 -4.52
C LEU A 397 7.43 0.91 -4.57
N ALA A 398 6.25 1.24 -5.11
CA ALA A 398 5.11 0.35 -5.21
C ALA A 398 5.10 -0.44 -6.52
#